data_AF-A0A1L8WRN9-F1
#
_entry.id   AF-A0A1L8WRN9-F1
#
_cell.length_a   1.000
_cell.length_b   1.000
_cell.length_c   1.000
_cell.angle_alpha   90.00
_cell.angle_beta   90.00
_cell.angle_gamma   90.00
#
_symmetry.space_group_name_H-M   'P 1'
#
loop_
_entity.id
_entity.type
_entity.pdbx_description
1 polymer ?
#
loop_
_entity_poly.entity_id
_entity_poly.type
_entity_poly.pdbx_seq_one_letter_code
_entity_poly.pdbx_strand_id
1 'polypeptide(L)'
;MNNNYKKREKQMNINKSTLNFITDGVVTCKQLADFYDTFHMDREFSDAVNFLSGSIVVDMGQLKDELYASEDSHELGAVEFMQKHYPSAVLFIDLIPKEKRKFI
;
A
#
# COMPACT_ATOMS: atom_id res chain seq x y z
N MET A 1 -5.67 -6.18 -29.93
CA MET A 1 -5.32 -7.00 -28.74
C MET A 1 -6.62 -7.48 -28.09
N ASN A 2 -6.76 -8.79 -27.86
CA ASN A 2 -7.98 -9.41 -27.35
C ASN A 2 -8.14 -9.19 -25.82
N ASN A 3 -9.35 -8.82 -25.36
CA ASN A 3 -9.67 -8.46 -23.97
C ASN A 3 -9.26 -9.56 -22.96
N ASN A 4 -9.28 -10.82 -23.36
CA ASN A 4 -8.86 -11.94 -22.51
C ASN A 4 -7.34 -11.94 -22.20
N TYR A 5 -6.50 -11.40 -23.09
CA TYR A 5 -5.05 -11.29 -22.82
C TYR A 5 -4.77 -10.16 -21.84
N LYS A 6 -5.37 -8.98 -22.04
CA LYS A 6 -5.25 -7.84 -21.11
C LYS A 6 -5.72 -8.20 -19.70
N LYS A 7 -6.80 -8.98 -19.58
CA LYS A 7 -7.28 -9.47 -18.29
C LYS A 7 -6.28 -10.39 -17.59
N ARG A 8 -5.69 -11.36 -18.31
CA ARG A 8 -4.68 -12.27 -17.74
C ARG A 8 -3.39 -11.56 -17.36
N GLU A 9 -3.01 -10.54 -18.11
CA GLU A 9 -1.84 -9.70 -17.83
C GLU A 9 -2.03 -8.91 -16.52
N LYS A 10 -3.17 -8.23 -16.36
CA LYS A 10 -3.53 -7.54 -15.10
C LYS A 10 -3.53 -8.49 -13.90
N GLN A 11 -4.15 -9.66 -14.04
CA GLN A 11 -4.13 -10.70 -13.00
C GLN A 11 -2.71 -11.10 -12.58
N MET A 12 -1.83 -11.30 -13.55
CA MET A 12 -0.45 -11.71 -13.28
C MET A 12 0.32 -10.60 -12.56
N ASN A 13 0.06 -9.34 -12.91
CA ASN A 13 0.70 -8.18 -12.29
C ASN A 13 0.30 -8.02 -10.82
N ILE A 14 -1.00 -8.09 -10.49
CA ILE A 14 -1.45 -7.97 -9.09
C ILE A 14 -0.95 -9.12 -8.23
N ASN A 15 -0.95 -10.35 -8.75
CA ASN A 15 -0.44 -11.53 -8.03
C ASN A 15 1.06 -11.40 -7.75
N LYS A 16 1.83 -10.94 -8.74
CA LYS A 16 3.27 -10.73 -8.59
C LYS A 16 3.57 -9.64 -7.56
N SER A 17 2.85 -8.53 -7.63
CA SER A 17 3.03 -7.43 -6.67
C SER A 17 2.66 -7.85 -5.24
N THR A 18 1.60 -8.65 -5.09
CA THR A 18 1.19 -9.20 -3.79
C THR A 18 2.26 -10.13 -3.22
N LEU A 19 2.85 -11.00 -4.05
CA LEU A 19 3.93 -11.89 -3.62
C LEU A 19 5.19 -11.14 -3.17
N ASN A 20 5.54 -10.05 -3.88
CA ASN A 20 6.67 -9.20 -3.50
C ASN A 20 6.44 -8.61 -2.10
N PHE A 21 5.26 -8.05 -1.83
CA PHE A 21 4.95 -7.46 -0.53
C PHE A 21 5.02 -8.46 0.61
N ILE A 22 4.55 -9.69 0.38
CA ILE A 22 4.62 -10.78 1.37
C ILE A 22 6.08 -11.19 1.64
N THR A 23 6.92 -11.21 0.60
CA THR A 23 8.33 -11.60 0.72
C THR A 23 9.14 -10.54 1.43
N ASP A 24 8.88 -9.26 1.15
CA ASP A 24 9.53 -8.14 1.83
C ASP A 24 9.06 -8.02 3.28
N GLY A 25 7.76 -8.27 3.53
CA GLY A 25 7.12 -8.28 4.85
C GLY A 25 6.97 -6.91 5.51
N VAL A 26 7.87 -5.97 5.21
CA VAL A 26 7.84 -4.57 5.60
C VAL A 26 7.63 -3.73 4.35
N VAL A 27 6.65 -2.83 4.38
CA VAL A 27 6.27 -2.00 3.23
C VAL A 27 6.15 -0.52 3.61
N THR A 28 6.51 0.33 2.66
CA THR A 28 6.44 1.79 2.79
C THR A 28 5.04 2.32 2.43
N CYS A 29 4.71 3.53 2.89
CA CYS A 29 3.48 4.22 2.46
C CYS A 29 3.46 4.43 0.94
N LYS A 30 4.62 4.71 0.33
CA LYS A 30 4.74 4.82 -1.12
C LYS A 30 4.36 3.52 -1.85
N GLN A 31 4.91 2.38 -1.42
CA GLN A 31 4.57 1.09 -2.04
C GLN A 31 3.07 0.79 -1.92
N LEU A 32 2.46 1.05 -0.76
CA LEU A 32 1.02 0.88 -0.57
C LEU A 32 0.20 1.79 -1.50
N ALA A 33 0.59 3.06 -1.64
CA ALA A 33 -0.06 3.99 -2.54
C ALA A 33 0.04 3.53 -4.00
N ASP A 34 1.25 3.19 -4.45
CA ASP A 34 1.51 2.72 -5.82
C ASP A 34 0.70 1.44 -6.12
N PHE A 35 0.57 0.52 -5.15
CA PHE A 35 -0.25 -0.68 -5.28
C PHE A 35 -1.74 -0.33 -5.41
N TYR A 36 -2.25 0.52 -4.54
CA TYR A 36 -3.66 0.93 -4.56
C TYR A 36 -4.01 1.61 -5.88
N ASP A 37 -3.23 2.61 -6.30
CA ASP A 37 -3.49 3.37 -7.53
C ASP A 37 -3.47 2.48 -8.77
N THR A 38 -2.60 1.48 -8.79
CA THR A 38 -2.49 0.52 -9.91
C THR A 38 -3.66 -0.47 -9.94
N PHE A 39 -4.08 -0.98 -8.80
CA PHE A 39 -4.90 -2.20 -8.74
C PHE A 39 -6.30 -2.04 -8.13
N HIS A 40 -6.68 -0.91 -7.52
CA HIS A 40 -7.95 -0.80 -6.79
C HIS A 40 -9.22 -1.07 -7.63
N MET A 41 -9.14 -0.91 -8.96
CA MET A 41 -10.22 -1.22 -9.90
C MET A 41 -10.18 -2.66 -10.43
N ASP A 42 -9.12 -3.41 -10.15
CA ASP A 42 -8.99 -4.79 -10.59
C ASP A 42 -9.83 -5.71 -9.71
N ARG A 43 -10.44 -6.73 -10.31
CA ARG A 43 -11.40 -7.61 -9.64
C ARG A 43 -10.78 -8.36 -8.47
N GLU A 44 -9.50 -8.65 -8.55
CA GLU A 44 -8.77 -9.47 -7.59
C GLU A 44 -8.14 -8.63 -6.47
N PHE A 45 -8.37 -7.32 -6.48
CA PHE A 45 -7.87 -6.40 -5.46
C PHE A 45 -8.36 -6.75 -4.06
N SER A 46 -9.63 -7.11 -3.88
CA SER A 46 -10.16 -7.50 -2.57
C SER A 46 -9.44 -8.73 -2.00
N ASP A 47 -9.09 -9.68 -2.86
CA ASP A 47 -8.38 -10.89 -2.46
C ASP A 47 -6.95 -10.55 -2.07
N ALA A 48 -6.27 -9.71 -2.86
CA ALA A 48 -4.94 -9.22 -2.53
C ALA A 48 -4.91 -8.48 -1.18
N VAL A 49 -5.85 -7.57 -0.92
CA VAL A 49 -5.97 -6.87 0.38
C VAL A 49 -6.16 -7.87 1.52
N ASN A 50 -7.03 -8.87 1.35
CA ASN A 50 -7.26 -9.89 2.35
C ASN A 50 -5.98 -10.67 2.69
N PHE A 51 -5.20 -11.07 1.67
CA PHE A 51 -3.91 -11.73 1.88
C PHE A 51 -2.90 -10.81 2.57
N LEU A 52 -2.74 -9.58 2.07
CA LEU A 52 -1.77 -8.63 2.59
C LEU A 52 -2.08 -8.23 4.04
N SER A 53 -3.36 -8.12 4.42
CA SER A 53 -3.79 -7.70 5.76
C SER A 53 -3.11 -8.44 6.92
N GLY A 54 -2.73 -9.71 6.75
CA GLY A 54 -2.04 -10.49 7.79
C GLY A 54 -0.53 -10.56 7.63
N SER A 55 -0.02 -10.20 6.46
CA SER A 55 1.33 -10.55 5.99
C SER A 55 2.30 -9.37 5.90
N ILE A 56 1.80 -8.13 5.93
CA ILE A 56 2.64 -6.93 5.84
C ILE A 56 2.69 -6.16 7.15
N VAL A 57 3.75 -5.36 7.31
CA VAL A 57 3.93 -4.36 8.35
C VAL A 57 4.29 -3.04 7.68
N VAL A 58 3.63 -1.95 8.04
CA VAL A 58 3.90 -0.63 7.49
C VAL A 58 5.08 0.00 8.22
N ASP A 59 6.10 0.42 7.47
CA ASP A 59 7.30 1.08 7.99
C ASP A 59 7.00 2.54 8.35
N MET A 60 6.70 2.80 9.63
CA MET A 60 6.45 4.15 10.12
C MET A 60 7.76 4.88 10.44
N GLY A 61 8.88 4.17 10.56
CA GLY A 61 10.21 4.76 10.67
C GLY A 61 10.58 5.49 9.39
N GLN A 62 10.47 4.80 8.25
CA GLN A 62 10.75 5.36 6.93
C GLN A 62 9.82 6.55 6.61
N LEU A 63 8.54 6.49 6.97
CA LEU A 63 7.61 7.62 6.86
C LEU A 63 8.05 8.84 7.71
N LYS A 64 8.55 8.61 8.92
CA LYS A 64 9.05 9.70 9.77
C LYS A 64 10.31 10.32 9.20
N ASP A 65 11.22 9.52 8.65
CA ASP A 65 12.42 10.03 7.99
C ASP A 65 12.06 10.91 6.79
N GLU A 66 11.06 10.52 6.00
CA GLU A 66 10.50 11.35 4.93
C GLU A 66 9.88 12.66 5.46
N LEU A 67 9.08 12.58 6.54
CA LEU A 67 8.53 13.76 7.19
C LEU A 67 9.63 14.71 7.65
N TYR A 68 10.64 14.22 8.37
CA TYR A 68 11.74 15.03 8.90
C TYR A 68 12.60 15.67 7.81
N ALA A 69 12.71 15.03 6.64
CA ALA A 69 13.37 15.59 5.48
C ALA A 69 12.50 16.57 4.67
N SER A 70 11.19 16.64 4.94
CA SER A 70 10.25 17.47 4.21
C SER A 70 10.09 18.88 4.82
N GLU A 71 9.58 19.80 4.01
CA GLU A 71 9.19 21.14 4.45
C GLU A 71 8.07 21.12 5.51
N ASP A 72 7.31 20.03 5.58
CA ASP A 72 6.21 19.84 6.50
C ASP A 72 6.65 19.39 7.91
N SER A 73 7.95 19.14 8.14
CA SER A 73 8.50 18.61 9.40
C SER A 73 8.16 19.42 10.65
N HIS A 74 7.91 20.73 10.49
CA HIS A 74 7.54 21.64 11.57
C HIS A 74 6.03 21.84 11.72
N GLU A 75 5.24 21.36 10.76
CA GLU A 75 3.81 21.64 10.66
C GLU A 75 2.95 20.40 10.89
N LEU A 76 3.45 19.22 10.51
CA LEU A 76 2.67 17.98 10.48
C LEU A 76 3.23 16.91 11.41
N GLY A 77 2.33 16.11 11.99
CA GLY A 77 2.68 14.80 12.52
C GLY A 77 2.74 13.74 11.41
N ALA A 78 3.25 12.55 11.75
CA ALA A 78 3.42 11.46 10.77
C ALA A 78 2.08 11.03 10.14
N VAL A 79 0.97 11.07 10.89
CA VAL A 79 -0.35 10.71 10.36
C VAL A 79 -0.84 11.76 9.37
N GLU A 80 -0.73 13.04 9.72
CA GLU A 80 -1.10 14.15 8.85
C GLU A 80 -0.24 14.18 7.58
N PHE A 81 1.06 13.92 7.72
CA PHE A 81 1.99 13.78 6.61
C PHE A 81 1.57 12.64 5.67
N MET A 82 1.27 11.46 6.20
CA MET A 82 0.77 10.33 5.41
C MET A 82 -0.54 10.66 4.70
N GLN A 83 -1.48 11.33 5.37
CA GLN A 83 -2.75 11.74 4.76
C GLN A 83 -2.56 12.75 3.63
N LYS A 84 -1.63 13.68 3.78
CA LYS A 84 -1.31 14.71 2.77
C LYS A 84 -0.58 14.14 1.57
N HIS A 85 0.44 13.29 1.79
CA HIS A 85 1.36 12.84 0.73
C HIS A 85 1.04 11.45 0.17
N TYR A 86 0.37 10.60 0.95
CA TYR A 86 0.03 9.23 0.56
C TYR A 86 -1.45 8.90 0.79
N PRO A 87 -2.41 9.68 0.23
CA PRO A 87 -3.83 9.44 0.45
C PRO A 87 -4.27 8.03 0.00
N SER A 88 -3.69 7.50 -1.08
CA SER A 88 -3.99 6.14 -1.55
C SER A 88 -3.48 5.05 -0.60
N ALA A 89 -2.37 5.29 0.13
CA ALA A 89 -1.94 4.38 1.19
C ALA A 89 -2.93 4.38 2.35
N VAL A 90 -3.48 5.54 2.71
CA VAL A 90 -4.55 5.64 3.72
C VAL A 90 -5.77 4.85 3.29
N LEU A 91 -6.21 4.98 2.03
CA LEU A 91 -7.32 4.20 1.48
C LEU A 91 -7.05 2.69 1.58
N PHE A 92 -5.83 2.24 1.25
CA PHE A 92 -5.45 0.84 1.39
C PHE A 92 -5.50 0.37 2.85
N ILE A 93 -4.89 1.13 3.77
CA ILE A 93 -4.84 0.82 5.21
C ILE A 93 -6.26 0.75 5.78
N ASP A 94 -7.18 1.60 5.31
CA ASP A 94 -8.55 1.60 5.79
C ASP A 94 -9.36 0.36 5.37
N LEU A 95 -8.93 -0.33 4.32
CA LEU A 95 -9.48 -1.64 3.95
C LEU A 95 -8.96 -2.78 4.86
N ILE A 96 -7.86 -2.57 5.59
CA ILE A 96 -7.34 -3.56 6.54
C ILE A 96 -8.12 -3.43 7.86
N PRO A 97 -8.65 -4.54 8.42
CA PRO A 97 -9.25 -4.54 9.75
C PRO A 97 -8.28 -4.01 10.81
N LYS A 98 -8.76 -3.16 11.73
CA LYS A 98 -7.89 -2.43 12.68
C LYS A 98 -6.97 -3.35 13.49
N GLU A 99 -7.48 -4.51 13.90
CA GLU A 99 -6.76 -5.53 14.65
C GLU A 99 -5.66 -6.26 13.86
N LYS A 100 -5.68 -6.14 12.54
CA LYS A 100 -4.67 -6.72 11.63
C LYS A 100 -3.62 -5.72 11.18
N ARG A 101 -3.85 -4.41 11.35
CA ARG A 101 -2.89 -3.37 10.97
C ARG A 101 -1.65 -3.50 11.84
N LYS A 102 -0.48 -3.59 11.22
CA LYS A 102 0.82 -3.67 11.89
C LYS A 102 1.69 -2.53 11.41
N PHE A 103 2.36 -1.87 12.35
CA PHE A 103 3.27 -0.76 12.12
C PHE A 103 4.57 -1.03 12.88
N ILE A 104 5.72 -0.69 12.28
CA ILE A 104 7.04 -0.80 12.90
C ILE A 104 7.79 0.52 12.84
#